data_AF-N4V728-F1
#
_entry.id   AF-N4V728-F1
#
_cell.length_a   1.000
_cell.length_b   1.000
_cell.length_c   1.000
_cell.angle_alpha   90.00
_cell.angle_beta   90.00
_cell.angle_gamma   90.00
#
_symmetry.space_group_name_H-M   'P 1'
#
loop_
_entity.id
_entity.type
_entity.pdbx_description
1 polymer ?
#
loop_
_entity_poly.entity_id
_entity_poly.type
_entity_poly.pdbx_seq_one_letter_code
_entity_poly.pdbx_strand_id
1 'polypeptide(L)'
;MAATQPAVVPSSGLPASALESWEKSNDNLPLFEAFVVPGHQDTASFGLAWSAPFPVGLRATRKLNLAQSVEAIRKFAESGELRRLAKQHGGAVLIRGLPVETPDDYSKVAHAFGFRPHVEVGRPPLRTVLAPNVKTANEGPPELPIWPHSEYGWSTINPAWLTFSALQLPASGGATPITSAIYIAHELSRLAPRFLAKLSDKGVRYVYRYTVDPLVSNTGTSVRGAYGQTVADDDDDEAAARRKIEAEVRRHSERFEWHDDGSLSVTHIVPAIRIHEATSATVFFGNVTSAWGRSRHHGATRPPFRGDDGSYHPPPTFGDGTQMDVEDLDLLLKLAEEGAVDVEWERGDVVLLDNYAVMHSRKPWKGQRQVLAALWDDDGRIRDFPEGLGILEKSPRVPRTEPDGSLAS
;
A
#
# COMPACT_ATOMS: atom_id res chain seq x y z
N MET A 1 -46.62 15.85 -16.84
CA MET A 1 -45.91 14.58 -17.06
C MET A 1 -45.05 14.35 -15.84
N ALA A 2 -45.33 13.26 -15.12
CA ALA A 2 -44.86 13.04 -13.75
C ALA A 2 -43.35 12.78 -13.69
N ALA A 3 -42.69 13.40 -12.72
CA ALA A 3 -41.30 13.19 -12.38
C ALA A 3 -41.13 11.82 -11.70
N THR A 4 -40.31 10.96 -12.30
CA THR A 4 -39.87 9.69 -11.71
C THR A 4 -38.80 9.95 -10.66
N GLN A 5 -39.12 9.66 -9.40
CA GLN A 5 -38.17 9.60 -8.29
C GLN A 5 -37.14 8.48 -8.55
N PRO A 6 -35.86 8.66 -8.17
CA PRO A 6 -34.90 7.57 -8.16
C PRO A 6 -35.23 6.59 -7.02
N ALA A 7 -35.19 5.31 -7.34
CA ALA A 7 -35.47 4.21 -6.42
C ALA A 7 -34.51 4.23 -5.23
N VAL A 8 -35.08 4.21 -4.03
CA VAL A 8 -34.37 4.00 -2.77
C VAL A 8 -33.86 2.56 -2.76
N VAL A 9 -32.53 2.39 -2.79
CA VAL A 9 -31.88 1.10 -2.55
C VAL A 9 -32.13 0.74 -1.08
N PRO A 10 -32.59 -0.49 -0.75
CA PRO A 10 -32.83 -0.86 0.64
C PRO A 10 -31.49 -0.86 1.40
N SER A 11 -31.44 -0.15 2.53
CA SER A 11 -30.31 -0.29 3.47
C SER A 11 -30.39 -1.68 4.10
N SER A 12 -29.68 -2.64 3.53
CA SER A 12 -29.35 -3.89 4.22
C SER A 12 -28.45 -3.51 5.39
N GLY A 13 -29.07 -3.31 6.56
CA GLY A 13 -28.35 -3.18 7.82
C GLY A 13 -27.37 -4.34 7.96
N LEU A 14 -26.18 -4.01 8.45
CA LEU A 14 -25.17 -4.98 8.84
C LEU A 14 -25.83 -6.08 9.70
N PRO A 15 -25.58 -7.39 9.43
CA PRO A 15 -25.98 -8.41 10.38
C PRO A 15 -25.29 -8.13 11.70
N ALA A 16 -26.08 -7.79 12.74
CA ALA A 16 -25.61 -7.53 14.10
C ALA A 16 -24.76 -8.69 14.67
N SER A 17 -24.88 -9.89 14.10
CA SER A 17 -24.21 -11.11 14.54
C SER A 17 -22.70 -11.19 14.25
N ALA A 18 -22.10 -10.23 13.52
CA ALA A 18 -20.66 -10.28 13.21
C ALA A 18 -19.75 -9.78 14.35
N LEU A 19 -20.31 -9.13 15.38
CA LEU A 19 -19.55 -8.51 16.49
C LEU A 19 -19.93 -9.02 17.89
N GLU A 20 -20.97 -9.84 18.02
CA GLU A 20 -21.55 -10.20 19.34
C GLU A 20 -20.61 -11.03 20.25
N SER A 21 -19.49 -11.54 19.74
CA SER A 21 -18.62 -12.47 20.47
C SER A 21 -17.28 -11.91 20.92
N TRP A 22 -16.95 -10.64 20.67
CA TRP A 22 -15.62 -10.14 20.97
C TRP A 22 -15.61 -9.02 22.02
N GLU A 23 -15.13 -9.40 23.20
CA GLU A 23 -15.00 -8.65 24.47
C GLU A 23 -16.25 -7.96 25.02
N LYS A 24 -16.95 -8.73 25.85
CA LYS A 24 -17.86 -8.21 26.87
C LYS A 24 -17.06 -7.42 27.89
N SER A 25 -17.39 -6.14 28.08
CA SER A 25 -16.98 -5.39 29.28
C SER A 25 -17.47 -6.09 30.56
N ASN A 26 -17.05 -5.63 31.74
CA ASN A 26 -17.67 -6.06 33.01
C ASN A 26 -19.22 -5.86 33.02
N ASP A 27 -19.75 -5.07 32.07
CA ASP A 27 -21.17 -4.76 31.86
C ASP A 27 -21.78 -5.48 30.62
N ASN A 28 -21.12 -6.50 30.03
CA ASN A 28 -21.60 -7.30 28.89
C ASN A 28 -21.76 -6.60 27.52
N LEU A 29 -21.19 -5.41 27.29
CA LEU A 29 -21.26 -4.70 26.00
C LEU A 29 -19.96 -4.83 25.18
N PRO A 30 -20.02 -4.95 23.84
CA PRO A 30 -18.84 -4.99 22.98
C PRO A 30 -18.08 -3.65 23.00
N LEU A 31 -16.75 -3.72 22.97
CA LEU A 31 -15.88 -2.54 23.05
C LEU A 31 -15.89 -1.70 21.77
N PHE A 32 -16.14 -2.33 20.64
CA PHE A 32 -16.27 -1.70 19.33
C PHE A 32 -17.61 -2.09 18.70
N GLU A 33 -18.27 -1.12 18.06
CA GLU A 33 -19.46 -1.34 17.23
C GLU A 33 -19.14 -1.10 15.76
N ALA A 34 -19.75 -1.87 14.87
CA ALA A 34 -19.56 -1.69 13.44
C ALA A 34 -20.37 -0.49 12.95
N PHE A 35 -19.79 0.25 12.02
CA PHE A 35 -20.49 1.28 11.27
C PHE A 35 -20.19 1.15 9.77
N VAL A 36 -21.10 1.69 8.97
CA VAL A 36 -20.95 1.71 7.52
C VAL A 36 -20.10 2.91 7.13
N VAL A 37 -18.98 2.65 6.45
CA VAL A 37 -18.15 3.72 5.91
C VAL A 37 -18.86 4.34 4.69
N PRO A 38 -18.97 5.68 4.61
CA PRO A 38 -19.56 6.34 3.44
C PRO A 38 -18.86 5.89 2.14
N GLY A 39 -19.65 5.59 1.11
CA GLY A 39 -19.11 5.09 -0.16
C GLY A 39 -18.65 3.63 -0.13
N HIS A 40 -18.92 2.87 0.94
CA HIS A 40 -18.61 1.44 0.98
C HIS A 40 -19.15 0.69 -0.24
N GLN A 41 -18.47 -0.39 -0.58
CA GLN A 41 -18.89 -1.33 -1.60
C GLN A 41 -19.25 -2.68 -0.98
N ASP A 42 -19.97 -3.51 -1.70
CA ASP A 42 -20.27 -4.89 -1.28
C ASP A 42 -19.19 -5.84 -1.82
N THR A 43 -18.55 -6.61 -0.95
CA THR A 43 -17.55 -7.62 -1.33
C THR A 43 -18.07 -8.67 -2.32
N ALA A 44 -19.39 -8.91 -2.37
CA ALA A 44 -19.99 -9.77 -3.39
C ALA A 44 -19.75 -9.23 -4.82
N SER A 45 -19.69 -7.91 -4.99
CA SER A 45 -19.36 -7.28 -6.28
C SER A 45 -17.90 -7.50 -6.71
N PHE A 46 -17.03 -7.94 -5.79
CA PHE A 46 -15.64 -8.26 -6.10
C PHE A 46 -15.47 -9.72 -6.59
N GLY A 47 -16.58 -10.46 -6.75
CA GLY A 47 -16.58 -11.88 -7.06
C GLY A 47 -16.32 -12.78 -5.85
N LEU A 48 -16.45 -12.27 -4.62
CA LEU A 48 -16.38 -13.08 -3.40
C LEU A 48 -17.71 -13.81 -3.15
N ALA A 49 -17.64 -14.98 -2.54
CA ALA A 49 -18.81 -15.84 -2.29
C ALA A 49 -19.72 -15.35 -1.13
N TRP A 50 -19.42 -14.19 -0.55
CA TRP A 50 -20.16 -13.61 0.56
C TRP A 50 -20.34 -12.10 0.35
N SER A 51 -21.31 -11.53 1.05
CA SER A 51 -21.59 -10.09 1.07
C SER A 51 -21.16 -9.48 2.40
N ALA A 52 -20.44 -8.37 2.32
CA ALA A 52 -19.98 -7.58 3.46
C ALA A 52 -19.53 -6.19 2.97
N PRO A 53 -19.67 -5.12 3.77
CA PRO A 53 -19.17 -3.80 3.37
C PRO A 53 -17.64 -3.77 3.33
N PHE A 54 -17.07 -3.21 2.27
CA PHE A 54 -15.66 -2.84 2.16
C PHE A 54 -15.51 -1.31 2.21
N PRO A 55 -14.67 -0.78 3.11
CA PRO A 55 -14.08 -1.43 4.29
C PRO A 55 -15.14 -1.67 5.39
N VAL A 56 -14.77 -2.37 6.47
CA VAL A 56 -15.53 -2.31 7.72
C VAL A 56 -15.08 -1.12 8.57
N GLY A 57 -16.03 -0.37 9.10
CA GLY A 57 -15.79 0.62 10.13
C GLY A 57 -16.08 0.04 11.51
N LEU A 58 -15.22 0.31 12.49
CA LEU A 58 -15.37 -0.02 13.90
C LEU A 58 -15.24 1.26 14.72
N ARG A 59 -16.16 1.53 15.64
CA ARG A 59 -16.15 2.70 16.52
C ARG A 59 -16.11 2.27 17.97
N ALA A 60 -15.25 2.89 18.78
CA ALA A 60 -15.24 2.64 20.21
C ALA A 60 -16.60 3.04 20.83
N THR A 61 -17.24 2.12 21.57
CA THR A 61 -18.58 2.34 22.15
C THR A 61 -18.57 3.28 23.37
N ARG A 62 -17.38 3.58 23.89
CA ARG A 62 -17.14 4.50 25.00
C ARG A 62 -15.78 5.18 24.85
N LYS A 63 -15.57 6.27 25.58
CA LYS A 63 -14.26 6.93 25.65
C LYS A 63 -13.25 5.99 26.33
N LEU A 64 -12.20 5.63 25.61
CA LEU A 64 -11.07 4.86 26.12
C LEU A 64 -9.90 5.79 26.41
N ASN A 65 -9.09 5.45 27.40
CA ASN A 65 -7.73 6.00 27.49
C ASN A 65 -6.79 5.17 26.60
N LEU A 66 -5.55 5.66 26.43
CA LEU A 66 -4.59 5.03 25.53
C LEU A 66 -4.25 3.59 25.94
N ALA A 67 -4.03 3.34 27.24
CA ALA A 67 -3.70 1.99 27.73
C ALA A 67 -4.85 0.99 27.47
N GLN A 68 -6.10 1.42 27.69
CA GLN A 68 -7.28 0.63 27.37
C GLN A 68 -7.39 0.35 25.88
N SER A 69 -7.06 1.34 25.03
CA SER A 69 -7.10 1.20 23.57
C SER A 69 -6.03 0.22 23.07
N VAL A 70 -4.81 0.32 23.60
CA VAL A 70 -3.70 -0.61 23.29
C VAL A 70 -4.07 -2.03 23.70
N GLU A 71 -4.60 -2.24 24.91
CA GLU A 71 -5.01 -3.56 25.37
C GLU A 71 -6.16 -4.14 24.54
N ALA A 72 -7.12 -3.30 24.18
CA ALA A 72 -8.23 -3.68 23.31
C ALA A 72 -7.76 -4.18 21.93
N ILE A 73 -6.88 -3.42 21.27
CA ILE A 73 -6.35 -3.80 19.96
C ILE A 73 -5.50 -5.06 20.05
N ARG A 74 -4.72 -5.21 21.13
CA ARG A 74 -3.93 -6.43 21.39
C ARG A 74 -4.83 -7.65 21.47
N LYS A 75 -5.84 -7.64 22.34
CA LYS A 75 -6.76 -8.76 22.46
C LYS A 75 -7.58 -8.98 21.19
N PHE A 76 -7.82 -7.93 20.39
CA PHE A 76 -8.48 -8.05 19.09
C PHE A 76 -7.67 -8.89 18.13
N ALA A 77 -6.38 -8.56 18.02
CA ALA A 77 -5.45 -9.28 17.17
C ALA A 77 -5.28 -10.73 17.66
N GLU A 78 -5.09 -10.92 18.97
CA GLU A 78 -4.88 -12.24 19.59
C GLU A 78 -6.11 -13.17 19.49
N SER A 79 -7.32 -12.61 19.49
CA SER A 79 -8.55 -13.39 19.32
C SER A 79 -8.74 -13.97 17.91
N GLY A 80 -8.00 -13.45 16.92
CA GLY A 80 -8.18 -13.79 15.50
C GLY A 80 -9.32 -13.04 14.81
N GLU A 81 -10.16 -12.31 15.54
CA GLU A 81 -11.30 -11.59 14.98
C GLU A 81 -10.87 -10.45 14.05
N LEU A 82 -9.74 -9.79 14.33
CA LEU A 82 -9.17 -8.78 13.43
C LEU A 82 -8.92 -9.37 12.02
N ARG A 83 -8.30 -10.55 11.97
CA ARG A 83 -7.97 -11.24 10.70
C ARG A 83 -9.24 -11.76 10.03
N ARG A 84 -10.21 -12.23 10.81
CA ARG A 84 -11.53 -12.66 10.30
C ARG A 84 -12.26 -11.50 9.65
N LEU A 85 -12.34 -10.34 10.31
CA LEU A 85 -12.98 -9.15 9.79
C LEU A 85 -12.23 -8.58 8.59
N ALA A 86 -10.90 -8.47 8.64
CA ALA A 86 -10.11 -8.05 7.49
C ALA A 86 -10.39 -8.95 6.27
N LYS A 87 -10.40 -10.28 6.44
CA LYS A 87 -10.77 -11.22 5.36
C LYS A 87 -12.21 -10.97 4.84
N GLN A 88 -13.18 -10.93 5.74
CA GLN A 88 -14.60 -10.83 5.40
C GLN A 88 -14.90 -9.52 4.64
N HIS A 89 -14.25 -8.44 5.04
CA HIS A 89 -14.49 -7.09 4.54
C HIS A 89 -13.41 -6.64 3.55
N GLY A 90 -12.90 -7.56 2.72
CA GLY A 90 -12.06 -7.23 1.56
C GLY A 90 -10.68 -6.67 1.85
N GLY A 91 -10.20 -6.77 3.09
CA GLY A 91 -8.83 -6.47 3.52
C GLY A 91 -8.65 -5.16 4.29
N ALA A 92 -9.72 -4.42 4.63
CA ALA A 92 -9.59 -3.13 5.29
C ALA A 92 -10.50 -2.97 6.52
N VAL A 93 -9.92 -2.48 7.62
CA VAL A 93 -10.60 -2.21 8.89
C VAL A 93 -10.27 -0.78 9.34
N LEU A 94 -11.27 0.10 9.39
CA LEU A 94 -11.15 1.47 9.92
C LEU A 94 -11.62 1.48 11.38
N ILE A 95 -10.78 1.96 12.30
CA ILE A 95 -11.08 2.04 13.73
C ILE A 95 -11.13 3.52 14.15
N ARG A 96 -12.28 3.94 14.68
CA ARG A 96 -12.56 5.31 15.13
C ARG A 96 -12.74 5.42 16.64
N GLY A 97 -12.42 6.59 17.18
CA GLY A 97 -12.64 6.91 18.60
C GLY A 97 -11.50 6.49 19.53
N LEU A 98 -10.31 6.24 18.99
CA LEU A 98 -9.11 6.00 19.79
C LEU A 98 -8.46 7.34 20.21
N PRO A 99 -7.89 7.45 21.42
CA PRO A 99 -7.25 8.68 21.92
C PRO A 99 -5.81 8.80 21.40
N VAL A 100 -5.63 8.76 20.08
CA VAL A 100 -4.32 8.87 19.42
C VAL A 100 -4.06 10.33 19.07
N GLU A 101 -3.12 10.98 19.78
CA GLU A 101 -2.84 12.41 19.62
C GLU A 101 -1.41 12.68 19.15
N THR A 102 -0.49 11.76 19.39
CA THR A 102 0.95 11.89 19.08
C THR A 102 1.48 10.70 18.27
N PRO A 103 2.65 10.83 17.61
CA PRO A 103 3.32 9.71 16.96
C PRO A 103 3.59 8.52 17.91
N ASP A 104 3.93 8.78 19.17
CA ASP A 104 4.15 7.74 20.18
C ASP A 104 2.86 6.99 20.57
N ASP A 105 1.73 7.71 20.66
CA ASP A 105 0.44 7.07 20.91
C ASP A 105 0.05 6.14 19.76
N TYR A 106 0.23 6.63 18.52
CA TYR A 106 0.01 5.82 17.34
C TYR A 106 0.97 4.61 17.30
N SER A 107 2.25 4.79 17.59
CA SER A 107 3.22 3.69 17.66
C SER A 107 2.76 2.61 18.62
N LYS A 108 2.34 2.96 19.84
CA LYS A 108 1.83 1.99 20.84
C LYS A 108 0.60 1.23 20.33
N VAL A 109 -0.36 1.91 19.71
CA VAL A 109 -1.56 1.26 19.13
C VAL A 109 -1.19 0.37 17.96
N ALA A 110 -0.31 0.83 17.07
CA ALA A 110 0.08 0.09 15.88
C ALA A 110 0.88 -1.18 16.23
N HIS A 111 1.76 -1.11 17.23
CA HIS A 111 2.44 -2.29 17.78
C HIS A 111 1.48 -3.27 18.47
N ALA A 112 0.33 -2.81 18.97
CA ALA A 112 -0.65 -3.69 19.60
C ALA A 112 -1.29 -4.69 18.63
N PHE A 113 -1.27 -4.44 17.32
CA PHE A 113 -1.71 -5.42 16.33
C PHE A 113 -0.83 -6.69 16.28
N GLY A 114 0.37 -6.65 16.87
CA GLY A 114 1.23 -7.84 17.05
C GLY A 114 1.98 -8.28 15.79
N PHE A 115 1.98 -7.48 14.72
CA PHE A 115 2.76 -7.76 13.51
C PHE A 115 4.23 -7.39 13.68
N ARG A 116 5.10 -7.98 12.85
CA ARG A 116 6.54 -7.67 12.89
C ARG A 116 6.82 -6.41 12.08
N PRO A 117 7.66 -5.45 12.53
CA PRO A 117 8.05 -4.31 11.72
C PRO A 117 8.68 -4.72 10.39
N HIS A 118 8.25 -4.09 9.29
CA HIS A 118 8.81 -4.35 7.96
C HIS A 118 10.17 -3.66 7.79
N VAL A 119 11.15 -4.38 7.23
CA VAL A 119 12.45 -3.83 6.88
C VAL A 119 12.42 -3.27 5.46
N GLU A 120 12.53 -1.96 5.35
CA GLU A 120 12.55 -1.25 4.07
C GLU A 120 13.90 -1.39 3.36
N VAL A 121 13.86 -1.92 2.13
CA VAL A 121 15.02 -2.06 1.22
C VAL A 121 14.75 -1.26 -0.04
N GLY A 122 15.61 -0.28 -0.33
CA GLY A 122 15.37 0.76 -1.34
C GLY A 122 14.24 1.68 -0.90
N ARG A 123 14.56 2.94 -0.57
CA ARG A 123 13.59 3.90 0.00
C ARG A 123 13.23 4.99 -1.02
N PRO A 124 12.15 4.87 -1.82
CA PRO A 124 11.86 5.82 -2.89
C PRO A 124 11.46 7.22 -2.41
N PRO A 125 10.67 7.39 -1.32
CA PRO A 125 10.56 8.69 -0.66
C PRO A 125 11.36 8.72 0.64
N LEU A 126 11.96 9.87 0.96
CA LEU A 126 12.46 10.15 2.31
C LEU A 126 11.29 10.18 3.29
N ARG A 127 11.43 9.49 4.42
CA ARG A 127 10.41 9.41 5.47
C ARG A 127 11.04 9.84 6.78
N THR A 128 10.39 10.76 7.49
CA THR A 128 10.83 11.19 8.82
C THR A 128 10.31 10.18 9.84
N VAL A 129 11.23 9.50 10.55
CA VAL A 129 10.87 8.64 11.68
C VAL A 129 10.45 9.54 12.83
N LEU A 130 9.24 9.35 13.32
CA LEU A 130 8.65 10.18 14.39
C LEU A 130 8.48 9.41 15.71
N ALA A 131 8.42 8.08 15.65
CA ALA A 131 8.34 7.17 16.79
C ALA A 131 8.76 5.75 16.33
N PRO A 132 8.93 4.76 17.23
CA PRO A 132 9.28 3.39 16.83
C PRO A 132 8.32 2.83 15.76
N ASN A 133 8.88 2.37 14.64
CA ASN A 133 8.18 1.88 13.44
C ASN A 133 7.13 2.85 12.83
N VAL A 134 7.17 4.14 13.18
CA VAL A 134 6.20 5.15 12.74
C VAL A 134 6.92 6.26 12.00
N LYS A 135 6.37 6.60 10.85
CA LYS A 135 6.89 7.65 9.98
C LYS A 135 5.78 8.47 9.35
N THR A 136 6.14 9.62 8.79
CA THR A 136 5.21 10.38 7.96
C THR A 136 4.82 9.56 6.73
N ALA A 137 3.53 9.51 6.41
CA ALA A 137 3.09 9.04 5.09
C ALA A 137 3.63 10.02 4.04
N ASN A 138 3.80 9.58 2.78
CA ASN A 138 4.42 10.38 1.73
C ASN A 138 3.89 11.84 1.71
N GLU A 139 4.78 12.79 2.01
CA GLU A 139 4.50 14.22 2.14
C GLU A 139 4.67 14.98 0.81
N GLY A 140 4.75 14.28 -0.32
CA GLY A 140 4.82 14.91 -1.65
C GLY A 140 3.75 16.00 -1.83
N PRO A 141 3.94 16.96 -2.75
CA PRO A 141 3.20 18.23 -2.77
C PRO A 141 1.68 18.08 -2.59
N PRO A 142 1.03 18.95 -1.78
CA PRO A 142 -0.37 18.81 -1.39
C PRO A 142 -1.38 18.85 -2.55
N GLU A 143 -1.00 19.49 -3.65
CA GLU A 143 -1.76 19.58 -4.88
C GLU A 143 -1.68 18.31 -5.75
N LEU A 144 -0.66 17.48 -5.54
CA LEU A 144 -0.46 16.27 -6.35
C LEU A 144 -1.19 15.07 -5.76
N PRO A 145 -1.94 14.32 -6.57
CA PRO A 145 -2.45 13.04 -6.14
C PRO A 145 -1.30 12.04 -5.95
N ILE A 146 -1.51 11.04 -5.11
CA ILE A 146 -0.79 9.78 -5.22
C ILE A 146 -1.79 8.79 -5.82
N TRP A 147 -1.48 8.26 -7.00
CA TRP A 147 -2.32 7.28 -7.68
C TRP A 147 -2.39 5.94 -6.92
N PRO A 148 -3.44 5.14 -7.14
CA PRO A 148 -3.61 3.84 -6.48
C PRO A 148 -2.38 2.95 -6.63
N HIS A 149 -1.94 2.31 -5.55
CA HIS A 149 -0.85 1.34 -5.53
C HIS A 149 -0.92 0.41 -4.32
N SER A 150 -0.25 -0.74 -4.42
CA SER A 150 0.17 -1.52 -3.26
C SER A 150 1.48 -0.95 -2.70
N GLU A 151 1.62 -0.90 -1.38
CA GLU A 151 2.85 -0.44 -0.73
C GLU A 151 3.99 -1.42 -1.06
N TYR A 152 5.14 -0.90 -1.53
CA TYR A 152 6.23 -1.72 -2.11
C TYR A 152 5.76 -2.69 -3.21
N GLY A 153 4.68 -2.40 -3.94
CA GLY A 153 4.17 -3.25 -5.02
C GLY A 153 5.12 -3.41 -6.22
N TRP A 154 6.17 -2.61 -6.29
CA TRP A 154 7.27 -2.73 -7.24
C TRP A 154 8.39 -3.67 -6.77
N SER A 155 8.34 -4.15 -5.53
CA SER A 155 9.34 -5.03 -4.92
C SER A 155 8.74 -6.39 -4.56
N THR A 156 9.53 -7.45 -4.63
CA THR A 156 9.16 -8.78 -4.08
C THR A 156 9.25 -8.82 -2.57
N ILE A 157 9.98 -7.87 -1.97
CA ILE A 157 10.05 -7.60 -0.53
C ILE A 157 9.08 -6.46 -0.26
N ASN A 158 7.91 -6.79 0.29
CA ASN A 158 6.81 -5.86 0.54
C ASN A 158 6.14 -6.18 1.88
N PRO A 159 5.60 -5.18 2.59
CA PRO A 159 4.90 -5.41 3.83
C PRO A 159 3.58 -6.15 3.56
N ALA A 160 3.18 -6.99 4.50
CA ALA A 160 1.89 -7.67 4.48
C ALA A 160 0.75 -6.75 4.95
N TRP A 161 1.04 -5.87 5.91
CA TRP A 161 0.06 -4.96 6.50
C TRP A 161 0.56 -3.53 6.53
N LEU A 162 -0.39 -2.61 6.39
CA LEU A 162 -0.20 -1.19 6.58
C LEU A 162 -1.13 -0.73 7.68
N THR A 163 -0.64 0.14 8.55
CA THR A 163 -1.54 0.98 9.34
C THR A 163 -1.32 2.43 8.97
N PHE A 164 -2.39 3.21 8.95
CA PHE A 164 -2.32 4.66 8.86
C PHE A 164 -3.08 5.31 10.01
N SER A 165 -2.61 6.48 10.46
CA SER A 165 -3.30 7.27 11.49
C SER A 165 -3.25 8.76 11.22
N ALA A 166 -4.39 9.45 11.32
CA ALA A 166 -4.46 10.90 11.10
C ALA A 166 -4.30 11.69 12.41
N LEU A 167 -3.22 12.47 12.52
CA LEU A 167 -2.98 13.37 13.65
C LEU A 167 -3.46 14.80 13.36
N GLN A 168 -3.47 15.20 12.09
CA GLN A 168 -3.94 16.52 11.67
C GLN A 168 -4.76 16.41 10.40
N LEU A 169 -5.96 16.99 10.44
CA LEU A 169 -6.90 16.98 9.34
C LEU A 169 -6.70 18.22 8.45
N PRO A 170 -6.73 18.04 7.12
CA PRO A 170 -6.70 19.17 6.19
C PRO A 170 -7.97 20.01 6.33
N ALA A 171 -7.90 21.26 5.86
CA ALA A 171 -9.07 22.13 5.77
C ALA A 171 -10.09 21.61 4.73
N SER A 172 -9.62 20.92 3.69
CA SER A 172 -10.46 20.23 2.70
C SER A 172 -9.63 19.20 1.91
N GLY A 173 -10.30 18.15 1.41
CA GLY A 173 -9.66 17.08 0.64
C GLY A 173 -8.81 16.15 1.51
N GLY A 174 -7.79 15.53 0.92
CA GLY A 174 -6.78 14.76 1.68
C GLY A 174 -7.25 13.42 2.26
N ALA A 175 -8.41 12.93 1.84
CA ALA A 175 -8.81 11.55 2.08
C ALA A 175 -7.74 10.58 1.56
N THR A 176 -7.74 9.37 2.13
CA THR A 176 -6.93 8.25 1.64
C THR A 176 -7.88 7.26 0.95
N PRO A 177 -8.04 7.30 -0.38
CA PRO A 177 -8.85 6.32 -1.07
C PRO A 177 -8.19 4.93 -0.98
N ILE A 178 -9.03 3.91 -0.77
CA ILE A 178 -8.63 2.50 -0.75
C ILE A 178 -9.45 1.72 -1.79
N THR A 179 -8.79 0.85 -2.53
CA THR A 179 -9.40 0.06 -3.61
C THR A 179 -9.07 -1.40 -3.43
N SER A 180 -10.05 -2.29 -3.56
CA SER A 180 -9.79 -3.73 -3.45
C SER A 180 -9.00 -4.25 -4.66
N ALA A 181 -7.86 -4.90 -4.39
CA ALA A 181 -7.06 -5.62 -5.37
C ALA A 181 -7.80 -6.85 -5.93
N ILE A 182 -8.75 -7.41 -5.16
CA ILE A 182 -9.62 -8.51 -5.58
C ILE A 182 -10.61 -8.01 -6.64
N TYR A 183 -11.24 -6.86 -6.39
CA TYR A 183 -12.14 -6.20 -7.34
C TYR A 183 -11.42 -5.93 -8.67
N ILE A 184 -10.21 -5.38 -8.64
CA ILE A 184 -9.45 -5.07 -9.86
C ILE A 184 -9.20 -6.33 -10.68
N ALA A 185 -8.74 -7.42 -10.05
CA ALA A 185 -8.53 -8.69 -10.75
C ALA A 185 -9.84 -9.27 -11.30
N HIS A 186 -10.94 -9.17 -10.54
CA HIS A 186 -12.27 -9.61 -10.97
C HIS A 186 -12.73 -8.85 -12.23
N GLU A 187 -12.66 -7.52 -12.23
CA GLU A 187 -13.08 -6.71 -13.37
C GLU A 187 -12.16 -6.89 -14.58
N LEU A 188 -10.84 -6.99 -14.39
CA LEU A 188 -9.92 -7.31 -15.47
C LEU A 188 -10.23 -8.67 -16.11
N SER A 189 -10.63 -9.67 -15.32
CA SER A 189 -11.01 -10.99 -15.87
C SER A 189 -12.23 -10.92 -16.80
N ARG A 190 -13.13 -9.96 -16.57
CA ARG A 190 -14.33 -9.74 -17.39
C ARG A 190 -14.06 -8.83 -18.58
N LEU A 191 -13.35 -7.73 -18.36
CA LEU A 191 -13.22 -6.63 -19.32
C LEU A 191 -11.97 -6.76 -20.20
N ALA A 192 -10.87 -7.30 -19.66
CA ALA A 192 -9.59 -7.43 -20.36
C ALA A 192 -8.87 -8.75 -20.02
N PRO A 193 -9.48 -9.93 -20.27
CA PRO A 193 -8.90 -11.22 -19.88
C PRO A 193 -7.53 -11.50 -20.51
N ARG A 194 -7.28 -10.97 -21.73
CA ARG A 194 -5.95 -11.08 -22.38
C ARG A 194 -4.88 -10.27 -21.66
N PHE A 195 -5.24 -9.08 -21.16
CA PHE A 195 -4.31 -8.26 -20.38
C PHE A 195 -4.00 -8.92 -19.04
N LEU A 196 -5.04 -9.42 -18.34
CA LEU A 196 -4.88 -10.18 -17.10
C LEU A 196 -3.96 -11.39 -17.30
N ALA A 197 -4.16 -12.16 -18.38
CA ALA A 197 -3.31 -13.30 -18.71
C ALA A 197 -1.85 -12.90 -18.95
N LYS A 198 -1.59 -11.81 -19.70
CA LYS A 198 -0.22 -11.30 -19.89
C LYS A 198 0.41 -10.84 -18.57
N LEU A 199 -0.34 -10.17 -17.69
CA LEU A 199 0.14 -9.78 -16.36
C LEU A 199 0.47 -10.98 -15.48
N SER A 200 -0.32 -12.06 -15.57
CA SER A 200 -0.07 -13.30 -14.85
C SER A 200 1.18 -14.01 -15.38
N ASP A 201 1.31 -14.14 -16.69
CA ASP A 201 2.41 -14.84 -17.36
C ASP A 201 3.75 -14.10 -17.22
N LYS A 202 3.74 -12.78 -17.48
CA LYS A 202 4.97 -11.99 -17.61
C LYS A 202 5.30 -11.18 -16.37
N GLY A 203 4.35 -10.96 -15.47
CA GLY A 203 4.48 -9.96 -14.41
C GLY A 203 4.72 -8.55 -14.95
N VAL A 204 5.30 -7.69 -14.11
CA VAL A 204 5.56 -6.28 -14.42
C VAL A 204 7.01 -5.95 -14.16
N ARG A 205 7.59 -5.15 -15.06
CA ARG A 205 8.90 -4.51 -14.91
C ARG A 205 8.75 -3.04 -14.56
N TYR A 206 9.38 -2.64 -13.45
CA TYR A 206 9.52 -1.25 -13.02
C TYR A 206 10.98 -0.82 -13.09
N VAL A 207 11.23 0.42 -13.52
CA VAL A 207 12.57 1.03 -13.50
C VAL A 207 12.48 2.32 -12.70
N TYR A 208 13.18 2.36 -11.57
CA TYR A 208 13.36 3.57 -10.78
C TYR A 208 14.73 4.15 -11.06
N ARG A 209 14.81 5.45 -11.36
CA ARG A 209 16.07 6.18 -11.51
C ARG A 209 16.19 7.19 -10.39
N TYR A 210 17.30 7.11 -9.67
CA TYR A 210 17.64 7.96 -8.53
C TYR A 210 18.79 8.88 -8.93
N THR A 211 18.59 10.18 -8.79
CA THR A 211 19.59 11.21 -9.07
C THR A 211 20.57 11.36 -7.91
N VAL A 212 21.73 11.99 -8.15
CA VAL A 212 22.70 12.29 -7.08
C VAL A 212 22.08 13.22 -6.03
N ASP A 213 21.39 14.25 -6.49
CA ASP A 213 20.66 15.19 -5.64
C ASP A 213 19.17 14.83 -5.56
N PRO A 214 18.49 15.10 -4.43
CA PRO A 214 17.04 14.95 -4.34
C PRO A 214 16.30 15.86 -5.33
N LEU A 215 15.20 15.36 -5.90
CA LEU A 215 14.29 16.13 -6.75
C LEU A 215 12.98 16.42 -6.01
N VAL A 216 12.32 17.52 -6.36
CA VAL A 216 10.97 17.85 -5.86
C VAL A 216 9.94 17.04 -6.65
N SER A 217 9.80 15.75 -6.32
CA SER A 217 8.80 14.86 -6.92
C SER A 217 8.31 13.80 -5.95
N ASN A 218 7.25 13.07 -6.33
CA ASN A 218 6.71 11.98 -5.51
C ASN A 218 7.66 10.78 -5.35
N THR A 219 8.77 10.72 -6.10
CA THR A 219 9.87 9.75 -5.95
C THR A 219 11.13 10.39 -5.36
N GLY A 220 11.04 11.64 -4.87
CA GLY A 220 12.11 12.62 -4.62
C GLY A 220 13.20 12.28 -3.62
N THR A 221 13.89 11.17 -3.82
CA THR A 221 15.08 10.78 -3.07
C THR A 221 16.31 10.74 -3.99
N SER A 222 17.48 10.92 -3.40
CA SER A 222 18.75 10.71 -4.08
C SER A 222 19.17 9.24 -4.06
N VAL A 223 20.22 8.88 -4.82
CA VAL A 223 20.89 7.58 -4.68
C VAL A 223 21.24 7.29 -3.21
N ARG A 224 21.81 8.28 -2.52
CA ARG A 224 22.16 8.16 -1.08
C ARG A 224 20.93 8.03 -0.19
N GLY A 225 19.85 8.74 -0.48
CA GLY A 225 18.60 8.60 0.28
C GLY A 225 17.95 7.22 0.10
N ALA A 226 18.04 6.65 -1.11
CA ALA A 226 17.47 5.35 -1.43
C ALA A 226 18.31 4.17 -0.91
N TYR A 227 19.64 4.22 -1.03
CA TYR A 227 20.54 3.07 -0.84
C TYR A 227 21.82 3.37 -0.04
N GLY A 228 22.00 4.59 0.47
CA GLY A 228 23.23 5.02 1.12
C GLY A 228 23.24 4.89 2.65
N GLN A 229 22.36 4.08 3.25
CA GLN A 229 22.17 4.08 4.71
C GLN A 229 23.37 3.57 5.51
N THR A 230 24.29 2.84 4.87
CA THR A 230 25.54 2.32 5.47
C THR A 230 26.78 3.12 5.05
N VAL A 231 26.61 4.15 4.20
CA VAL A 231 27.70 5.01 3.75
C VAL A 231 28.01 6.05 4.83
N ALA A 232 29.28 6.12 5.23
CA ALA A 232 29.80 7.06 6.21
C ALA A 232 30.66 8.11 5.51
N ASP A 233 30.20 9.37 5.51
CA ASP A 233 30.83 10.46 4.74
C ASP A 233 32.29 10.75 5.17
N ASP A 234 32.63 10.48 6.42
CA ASP A 234 33.97 10.74 6.96
C ASP A 234 34.98 9.60 6.70
N ASP A 235 34.49 8.39 6.39
CA ASP A 235 35.32 7.17 6.33
C ASP A 235 35.29 6.46 4.97
N ASP A 236 34.28 6.72 4.12
CA ASP A 236 34.13 6.08 2.81
C ASP A 236 34.57 7.01 1.68
N ASP A 237 35.54 6.57 0.88
CA ASP A 237 35.78 7.15 -0.44
C ASP A 237 34.63 6.82 -1.41
N GLU A 238 34.60 7.46 -2.58
CA GLU A 238 33.57 7.24 -3.61
C GLU A 238 33.45 5.77 -4.04
N ALA A 239 34.57 5.02 -4.04
CA ALA A 239 34.56 3.61 -4.40
C ALA A 239 33.94 2.74 -3.30
N ALA A 240 34.20 3.04 -2.03
CA ALA A 240 33.58 2.41 -0.88
C ALA A 240 32.09 2.73 -0.81
N ALA A 241 31.71 4.00 -0.96
CA ALA A 241 30.32 4.43 -1.01
C ALA A 241 29.55 3.68 -2.10
N ARG A 242 30.10 3.59 -3.32
CA ARG A 242 29.50 2.84 -4.42
C ARG A 242 29.34 1.35 -4.10
N ARG A 243 30.34 0.69 -3.51
CA ARG A 243 30.23 -0.74 -3.12
C ARG A 243 29.09 -0.97 -2.14
N LYS A 244 28.98 -0.14 -1.09
CA LYS A 244 27.92 -0.22 -0.08
C LYS A 244 26.53 0.02 -0.68
N ILE A 245 26.40 1.02 -1.56
CA ILE A 245 25.16 1.28 -2.31
C ILE A 245 24.76 0.06 -3.14
N GLU A 246 25.69 -0.52 -3.89
CA GLU A 246 25.40 -1.70 -4.70
C GLU A 246 25.07 -2.93 -3.83
N ALA A 247 25.67 -3.07 -2.65
CA ALA A 247 25.32 -4.13 -1.70
C ALA A 247 23.87 -3.99 -1.20
N GLU A 248 23.44 -2.77 -0.83
CA GLU A 248 22.05 -2.51 -0.44
C GLU A 248 21.08 -2.78 -1.62
N VAL A 249 21.43 -2.40 -2.85
CA VAL A 249 20.63 -2.71 -4.05
C VAL A 249 20.54 -4.23 -4.28
N ARG A 250 21.64 -4.97 -4.09
CA ARG A 250 21.64 -6.43 -4.29
C ARG A 250 20.76 -7.19 -3.30
N ARG A 251 20.37 -6.58 -2.17
CA ARG A 251 19.39 -7.17 -1.26
C ARG A 251 18.04 -7.43 -1.94
N HIS A 252 17.68 -6.68 -2.99
CA HIS A 252 16.38 -6.83 -3.66
C HIS A 252 16.43 -6.83 -5.20
N SER A 253 17.55 -6.46 -5.82
CA SER A 253 17.70 -6.53 -7.28
C SER A 253 19.16 -6.69 -7.73
N GLU A 254 19.38 -7.59 -8.70
CA GLU A 254 20.64 -7.70 -9.45
C GLU A 254 20.66 -6.82 -10.71
N ARG A 255 19.59 -6.06 -10.96
CA ARG A 255 19.36 -5.36 -12.22
C ARG A 255 19.50 -3.87 -12.00
N PHE A 256 20.73 -3.38 -11.94
CA PHE A 256 20.99 -1.96 -11.78
C PHE A 256 22.09 -1.46 -12.72
N GLU A 257 22.04 -0.16 -13.01
CA GLU A 257 22.93 0.53 -13.93
C GLU A 257 23.27 1.91 -13.37
N TRP A 258 24.57 2.18 -13.26
CA TRP A 258 25.08 3.53 -13.00
C TRP A 258 25.21 4.28 -14.31
N HIS A 259 24.76 5.54 -14.32
CA HIS A 259 24.83 6.43 -15.47
C HIS A 259 26.00 7.40 -15.34
N ASP A 260 26.44 7.99 -16.46
CA ASP A 260 27.56 8.95 -16.51
C ASP A 260 27.35 10.19 -15.63
N ASP A 261 26.08 10.55 -15.35
CA ASP A 261 25.70 11.67 -14.47
C ASP A 261 25.70 11.30 -12.98
N GLY A 262 26.16 10.09 -12.63
CA GLY A 262 26.17 9.57 -11.26
C GLY A 262 24.81 9.08 -10.76
N SER A 263 23.76 9.14 -11.57
CA SER A 263 22.46 8.56 -11.23
C SER A 263 22.49 7.03 -11.29
N LEU A 264 21.57 6.40 -10.57
CA LEU A 264 21.43 4.93 -10.50
C LEU A 264 20.03 4.53 -10.96
N SER A 265 19.95 3.62 -11.93
CA SER A 265 18.71 2.93 -12.27
C SER A 265 18.66 1.56 -11.62
N VAL A 266 17.54 1.22 -10.98
CA VAL A 266 17.25 -0.12 -10.44
C VAL A 266 15.98 -0.64 -11.09
N THR A 267 16.07 -1.86 -11.63
CA THR A 267 14.96 -2.55 -12.28
C THR A 267 14.41 -3.64 -11.37
N HIS A 268 13.09 -3.69 -11.25
CA HIS A 268 12.38 -4.76 -10.54
C HIS A 268 11.45 -5.48 -11.49
N ILE A 269 11.38 -6.80 -11.37
CA ILE A 269 10.43 -7.64 -12.11
C ILE A 269 9.66 -8.45 -11.07
N VAL A 270 8.34 -8.28 -11.02
CA VAL A 270 7.51 -8.84 -9.95
C VAL A 270 6.23 -9.48 -10.51
N PRO A 271 5.71 -10.54 -9.86
CA PRO A 271 4.37 -11.04 -10.16
C PRO A 271 3.32 -9.99 -9.82
N ALA A 272 2.45 -9.67 -10.79
CA ALA A 272 1.37 -8.71 -10.63
C ALA A 272 0.03 -9.36 -10.31
N ILE A 273 -0.17 -10.62 -10.71
CA ILE A 273 -1.37 -11.39 -10.41
C ILE A 273 -1.00 -12.50 -9.43
N ARG A 274 -1.66 -12.51 -8.27
CA ARG A 274 -1.37 -13.42 -7.16
C ARG A 274 -2.67 -14.04 -6.62
N ILE A 275 -2.53 -14.99 -5.71
CA ILE A 275 -3.63 -15.59 -4.97
C ILE A 275 -3.55 -15.09 -3.53
N HIS A 276 -4.60 -14.42 -3.07
CA HIS A 276 -4.71 -13.98 -1.69
C HIS A 276 -5.11 -15.16 -0.80
N GLU A 277 -4.27 -15.55 0.16
CA GLU A 277 -4.43 -16.83 0.87
C GLU A 277 -5.74 -16.91 1.65
N ALA A 278 -6.07 -15.83 2.38
CA ALA A 278 -7.20 -15.84 3.27
C ALA A 278 -8.54 -15.96 2.53
N THR A 279 -8.68 -15.37 1.33
CA THR A 279 -9.90 -15.43 0.52
C THR A 279 -9.84 -16.42 -0.63
N SER A 280 -8.65 -16.96 -0.94
CA SER A 280 -8.35 -17.72 -2.17
C SER A 280 -8.66 -16.99 -3.48
N ALA A 281 -8.91 -15.67 -3.41
CA ALA A 281 -9.24 -14.88 -4.58
C ALA A 281 -7.97 -14.51 -5.36
N THR A 282 -8.13 -14.32 -6.67
CA THR A 282 -7.09 -13.70 -7.49
C THR A 282 -7.02 -12.21 -7.15
N VAL A 283 -5.80 -11.67 -7.04
CA VAL A 283 -5.56 -10.26 -6.74
C VAL A 283 -4.60 -9.63 -7.73
N PHE A 284 -4.84 -8.35 -8.04
CA PHE A 284 -3.87 -7.49 -8.70
C PHE A 284 -3.01 -6.78 -7.64
N PHE A 285 -1.71 -7.05 -7.62
CA PHE A 285 -0.77 -6.46 -6.67
C PHE A 285 0.33 -5.70 -7.42
N GLY A 286 0.49 -4.41 -7.16
CA GLY A 286 1.58 -3.65 -7.76
C GLY A 286 1.34 -2.16 -7.90
N ASN A 287 2.16 -1.56 -8.78
CA ASN A 287 2.27 -0.12 -8.98
C ASN A 287 1.97 0.31 -10.43
N VAL A 288 1.47 -0.57 -11.31
CA VAL A 288 1.17 -0.26 -12.73
C VAL A 288 0.35 1.03 -12.84
N THR A 289 -0.75 1.11 -12.09
CA THR A 289 -1.61 2.29 -11.97
C THR A 289 -0.85 3.54 -11.56
N SER A 290 0.00 3.44 -10.53
CA SER A 290 0.76 4.59 -10.02
C SER A 290 1.92 5.04 -10.91
N ALA A 291 2.55 4.11 -11.61
CA ALA A 291 3.60 4.42 -12.58
C ALA A 291 2.98 5.05 -13.83
N TRP A 292 1.87 4.49 -14.32
CA TRP A 292 1.15 5.02 -15.47
C TRP A 292 0.54 6.39 -15.20
N GLY A 293 -0.21 6.56 -14.10
CA GLY A 293 -0.82 7.83 -13.72
C GLY A 293 0.22 8.96 -13.59
N ARG A 294 1.37 8.66 -12.96
CA ARG A 294 2.50 9.60 -12.84
C ARG A 294 3.13 9.94 -14.18
N SER A 295 3.40 8.93 -15.00
CA SER A 295 3.96 9.12 -16.35
C SER A 295 3.05 9.99 -17.21
N ARG A 296 1.73 9.74 -17.20
CA ARG A 296 0.75 10.58 -17.90
C ARG A 296 0.72 12.01 -17.38
N HIS A 297 0.69 12.18 -16.06
CA HIS A 297 0.59 13.49 -15.44
C HIS A 297 1.77 14.40 -15.81
N HIS A 298 2.98 13.86 -15.78
CA HIS A 298 4.19 14.61 -16.09
C HIS A 298 4.58 14.60 -17.58
N GLY A 299 3.72 14.07 -18.47
CA GLY A 299 4.00 14.01 -19.91
C GLY A 299 5.13 13.06 -20.31
N ALA A 300 5.49 12.12 -19.44
CA ALA A 300 6.63 11.22 -19.57
C ALA A 300 6.26 9.86 -20.22
N THR A 301 5.28 9.82 -21.11
CA THR A 301 4.76 8.57 -21.70
C THR A 301 5.56 8.07 -22.91
N ARG A 302 6.57 8.82 -23.35
CA ARG A 302 7.46 8.49 -24.47
C ARG A 302 8.92 8.76 -24.09
N PRO A 303 9.90 8.07 -24.72
CA PRO A 303 11.31 8.37 -24.51
C PRO A 303 11.60 9.87 -24.72
N PRO A 304 12.44 10.49 -23.88
CA PRO A 304 13.30 9.87 -22.86
C PRO A 304 12.62 9.66 -21.50
N PHE A 305 11.28 9.69 -21.41
CA PHE A 305 10.50 9.50 -20.18
C PHE A 305 10.85 10.48 -19.04
N ARG A 306 11.33 11.68 -19.40
CA ARG A 306 11.55 12.76 -18.45
C ARG A 306 10.27 13.59 -18.31
N GLY A 307 9.85 13.80 -17.07
CA GLY A 307 8.71 14.62 -16.73
C GLY A 307 8.98 16.11 -16.82
N ASP A 308 7.93 16.92 -16.77
CA ASP A 308 7.99 18.38 -16.58
C ASP A 308 8.59 18.80 -15.22
N ASP A 309 8.63 17.87 -14.27
CA ASP A 309 9.32 17.98 -12.97
C ASP A 309 10.82 17.60 -13.03
N GLY A 310 11.34 17.27 -14.21
CA GLY A 310 12.72 16.84 -14.44
C GLY A 310 13.03 15.39 -14.00
N SER A 311 12.09 14.72 -13.33
CA SER A 311 12.27 13.34 -12.86
C SER A 311 12.04 12.33 -14.00
N TYR A 312 12.49 11.10 -13.80
CA TYR A 312 12.34 10.01 -14.76
C TYR A 312 11.11 9.16 -14.40
N HIS A 313 10.08 9.19 -15.25
CA HIS A 313 8.78 8.55 -15.03
C HIS A 313 8.40 7.59 -16.17
N PRO A 314 9.15 6.50 -16.39
CA PRO A 314 8.85 5.56 -17.45
C PRO A 314 7.50 4.86 -17.17
N PRO A 315 6.66 4.66 -18.20
CA PRO A 315 5.52 3.76 -18.09
C PRO A 315 5.96 2.35 -17.66
N PRO A 316 5.09 1.61 -16.94
CA PRO A 316 5.36 0.22 -16.61
C PRO A 316 5.38 -0.63 -17.89
N THR A 317 6.21 -1.67 -17.88
CA THR A 317 6.33 -2.66 -18.98
C THR A 317 6.04 -4.06 -18.45
N PHE A 318 5.76 -5.03 -19.32
CA PHE A 318 5.74 -6.43 -18.90
C PHE A 318 7.13 -6.87 -18.42
N GLY A 319 7.21 -7.96 -17.65
CA GLY A 319 8.49 -8.44 -17.10
C GLY A 319 9.58 -8.72 -18.15
N ASP A 320 9.19 -9.06 -19.37
CA ASP A 320 10.09 -9.26 -20.51
C ASP A 320 10.53 -7.96 -21.22
N GLY A 321 10.05 -6.80 -20.74
CA GLY A 321 10.32 -5.48 -21.30
C GLY A 321 9.39 -5.07 -22.43
N THR A 322 8.45 -5.92 -22.85
CA THR A 322 7.44 -5.54 -23.85
C THR A 322 6.51 -4.46 -23.31
N GLN A 323 6.12 -3.51 -24.18
CA GLN A 323 5.23 -2.41 -23.79
C GLN A 323 3.83 -2.94 -23.48
N MET A 324 3.15 -2.31 -22.52
CA MET A 324 1.73 -2.52 -22.27
C MET A 324 0.92 -1.60 -23.18
N ASP A 325 -0.23 -2.09 -23.65
CA ASP A 325 -1.13 -1.31 -24.49
C ASP A 325 -1.71 -0.14 -23.67
N VAL A 326 -1.82 1.06 -24.25
CA VAL A 326 -2.25 2.26 -23.52
C VAL A 326 -3.69 2.12 -23.03
N GLU A 327 -4.54 1.47 -23.83
CA GLU A 327 -5.93 1.19 -23.49
C GLU A 327 -6.05 0.27 -22.27
N ASP A 328 -5.17 -0.72 -22.14
CA ASP A 328 -5.12 -1.62 -20.98
C ASP A 328 -4.66 -0.87 -19.71
N LEU A 329 -3.65 0.01 -19.85
CA LEU A 329 -3.16 0.85 -18.76
C LEU A 329 -4.22 1.86 -18.28
N ASP A 330 -4.94 2.49 -19.21
CA ASP A 330 -6.03 3.42 -18.92
C ASP A 330 -7.23 2.71 -18.29
N LEU A 331 -7.60 1.51 -18.78
CA LEU A 331 -8.64 0.70 -18.16
C LEU A 331 -8.29 0.34 -16.72
N LEU A 332 -7.07 -0.13 -16.48
CA LEU A 332 -6.63 -0.52 -15.14
C LEU A 332 -6.62 0.68 -14.17
N LEU A 333 -6.12 1.85 -14.61
CA LEU A 333 -6.16 3.07 -13.81
C LEU A 333 -7.61 3.48 -13.50
N LYS A 334 -8.48 3.46 -14.51
CA LYS A 334 -9.91 3.78 -14.36
C LYS A 334 -10.58 2.85 -13.35
N LEU A 335 -10.39 1.53 -13.45
CA LEU A 335 -10.93 0.56 -12.50
C LEU A 335 -10.44 0.85 -11.07
N ALA A 336 -9.16 1.18 -10.91
CA ALA A 336 -8.60 1.47 -9.61
C ALA A 336 -9.19 2.75 -8.98
N GLU A 337 -9.50 3.77 -9.79
CA GLU A 337 -10.10 5.03 -9.36
C GLU A 337 -11.61 4.90 -9.10
N GLU A 338 -12.36 4.20 -9.97
CA GLU A 338 -13.81 3.98 -9.81
C GLU A 338 -14.13 3.02 -8.67
N GLY A 339 -13.27 2.04 -8.41
CA GLY A 339 -13.39 1.09 -7.31
C GLY A 339 -12.93 1.62 -5.95
N ALA A 340 -12.59 2.91 -5.84
CA ALA A 340 -12.06 3.48 -4.61
C ALA A 340 -13.16 3.84 -3.60
N VAL A 341 -12.90 3.57 -2.32
CA VAL A 341 -13.67 4.06 -1.18
C VAL A 341 -12.80 5.03 -0.39
N ASP A 342 -13.30 6.24 -0.13
CA ASP A 342 -12.55 7.26 0.58
C ASP A 342 -12.52 6.98 2.09
N VAL A 343 -11.33 6.84 2.65
CA VAL A 343 -11.14 7.01 4.10
C VAL A 343 -11.11 8.51 4.40
N GLU A 344 -12.28 9.03 4.71
CA GLU A 344 -12.45 10.38 5.26
C GLU A 344 -12.00 10.37 6.73
N TRP A 345 -10.92 11.09 7.00
CA TRP A 345 -10.20 11.03 8.26
C TRP A 345 -10.93 11.76 9.41
N GLU A 346 -11.14 11.10 10.54
CA GLU A 346 -11.29 11.74 11.85
C GLU A 346 -9.93 11.73 12.59
N ARG A 347 -9.70 12.69 13.49
CA ARG A 347 -8.45 12.74 14.26
C ARG A 347 -8.36 11.50 15.16
N GLY A 348 -7.23 10.82 15.12
CA GLY A 348 -6.96 9.61 15.91
C GLY A 348 -7.51 8.32 15.30
N ASP A 349 -8.14 8.39 14.12
CA ASP A 349 -8.52 7.20 13.36
C ASP A 349 -7.29 6.36 13.05
N VAL A 350 -7.45 5.04 13.15
CA VAL A 350 -6.45 4.06 12.70
C VAL A 350 -7.10 3.16 11.67
N VAL A 351 -6.57 3.11 10.46
CA VAL A 351 -6.98 2.13 9.44
C VAL A 351 -5.90 1.05 9.31
N LEU A 352 -6.29 -0.21 9.33
CA LEU A 352 -5.47 -1.37 9.01
C LEU A 352 -5.83 -1.85 7.61
N LEU A 353 -4.82 -2.00 6.75
CA LEU A 353 -4.96 -2.50 5.39
C LEU A 353 -4.12 -3.75 5.21
N ASP A 354 -4.73 -4.80 4.67
CA ASP A 354 -4.06 -5.93 4.07
C ASP A 354 -3.50 -5.50 2.72
N ASN A 355 -2.18 -5.33 2.64
CA ASN A 355 -1.52 -4.78 1.46
C ASN A 355 -1.71 -5.67 0.22
N TYR A 356 -1.99 -6.97 0.42
CA TYR A 356 -2.22 -7.92 -0.67
C TYR A 356 -3.65 -7.87 -1.22
N ALA A 357 -4.60 -7.37 -0.44
CA ALA A 357 -6.00 -7.26 -0.83
C ALA A 357 -6.44 -5.82 -1.11
N VAL A 358 -5.64 -4.82 -0.71
CA VAL A 358 -6.02 -3.41 -0.74
C VAL A 358 -4.89 -2.54 -1.29
N MET A 359 -5.21 -1.81 -2.35
CA MET A 359 -4.42 -0.68 -2.82
C MET A 359 -4.88 0.60 -2.12
N HIS A 360 -3.99 1.56 -1.99
CA HIS A 360 -4.30 2.87 -1.43
C HIS A 360 -3.75 3.99 -2.30
N SER A 361 -4.28 5.18 -2.10
CA SER A 361 -3.93 6.38 -2.87
C SER A 361 -4.05 7.61 -1.97
N ARG A 362 -3.86 8.82 -2.51
CA ARG A 362 -3.98 10.07 -1.76
C ARG A 362 -4.65 11.13 -2.62
N LYS A 363 -5.76 11.71 -2.14
CA LYS A 363 -6.38 12.87 -2.77
C LYS A 363 -5.60 14.16 -2.45
N PRO A 364 -5.56 15.12 -3.37
CA PRO A 364 -5.05 16.47 -3.08
C PRO A 364 -5.77 17.12 -1.88
N TRP A 365 -5.12 18.06 -1.20
CA TRP A 365 -5.69 18.74 -0.04
C TRP A 365 -5.26 20.20 0.09
N LYS A 366 -5.94 20.93 0.98
CA LYS A 366 -5.57 22.29 1.40
C LYS A 366 -5.36 22.36 2.91
N GLY A 367 -4.38 23.16 3.33
CA GLY A 367 -4.04 23.34 4.74
C GLY A 367 -3.10 22.26 5.27
N GLN A 368 -2.98 22.20 6.60
CA GLN A 368 -2.07 21.27 7.27
C GLN A 368 -2.69 19.87 7.35
N ARG A 369 -1.92 18.84 7.01
CA ARG A 369 -2.35 17.44 7.03
C ARG A 369 -1.21 16.59 7.53
N GLN A 370 -1.48 15.75 8.51
CA GLN A 370 -0.51 14.78 8.99
C GLN A 370 -1.17 13.43 9.15
N VAL A 371 -0.79 12.51 8.25
CA VAL A 371 -1.13 11.09 8.32
C VAL A 371 0.17 10.33 8.49
N LEU A 372 0.22 9.50 9.52
CA LEU A 372 1.35 8.64 9.84
C LEU A 372 1.12 7.25 9.27
N ALA A 373 2.19 6.52 9.02
CA ALA A 373 2.17 5.17 8.51
C ALA A 373 3.10 4.25 9.31
N ALA A 374 2.72 2.99 9.43
CA ALA A 374 3.58 1.92 9.91
C ALA A 374 3.42 0.69 9.01
N LEU A 375 4.54 0.03 8.72
CA LEU A 375 4.62 -1.09 7.79
C LEU A 375 4.95 -2.37 8.55
N TRP A 376 4.30 -3.46 8.19
CA TRP A 376 4.41 -4.70 8.95
C TRP A 376 4.49 -5.96 8.08
N ASP A 377 5.31 -6.90 8.50
CA ASP A 377 5.49 -8.23 7.95
C ASP A 377 4.59 -9.26 8.64
N ASP A 378 4.11 -10.20 7.83
CA ASP A 378 3.30 -11.34 8.22
C ASP A 378 3.37 -12.39 7.09
N ASP A 379 3.78 -13.61 7.43
CA ASP A 379 4.12 -14.63 6.43
C ASP A 379 2.89 -15.36 5.89
N GLY A 380 3.03 -16.03 4.75
CA GLY A 380 2.02 -16.95 4.23
C GLY A 380 0.69 -16.30 3.82
N ARG A 381 0.68 -14.99 3.59
CA ARG A 381 -0.52 -14.23 3.20
C ARG A 381 -0.91 -14.36 1.73
N ILE A 382 0.03 -14.76 0.88
CA ILE A 382 -0.15 -14.89 -0.56
C ILE A 382 0.47 -16.18 -1.11
N ARG A 383 -0.08 -16.63 -2.23
CA ARG A 383 0.50 -17.63 -3.13
C ARG A 383 0.58 -17.06 -4.54
N ASP A 384 1.34 -17.72 -5.40
CA ASP A 384 1.48 -17.35 -6.81
C ASP A 384 0.99 -18.47 -7.71
N PHE A 385 0.53 -18.08 -8.89
CA PHE A 385 0.34 -19.01 -10.00
C PHE A 385 1.69 -19.56 -10.47
N PRO A 386 1.73 -20.70 -11.19
CA PRO A 386 2.97 -21.29 -11.68
C PRO A 386 3.88 -20.31 -12.44
N GLU A 387 3.29 -19.42 -13.23
CA GLU A 387 4.00 -18.38 -13.99
C GLU A 387 4.68 -17.37 -13.04
N GLY A 388 3.97 -16.97 -11.99
CA GLY A 388 4.50 -16.09 -10.94
C GLY A 388 5.67 -16.71 -10.18
N LEU A 389 5.64 -18.02 -9.93
CA LEU A 389 6.77 -18.74 -9.31
C LEU A 389 8.03 -18.66 -10.18
N GLY A 390 7.90 -18.79 -11.51
CA GLY A 390 9.01 -18.63 -12.44
C GLY A 390 9.64 -17.22 -12.42
N ILE A 391 8.84 -16.19 -12.19
CA ILE A 391 9.35 -14.81 -12.00
C ILE A 391 10.16 -14.71 -10.71
N LEU A 392 9.67 -15.34 -9.62
CA LEU A 392 10.30 -15.26 -8.30
C LEU A 392 11.65 -16.00 -8.22
N GLU A 393 11.95 -16.93 -9.11
CA GLU A 393 13.28 -17.59 -9.19
C GLU A 393 14.42 -16.57 -9.32
N LYS A 394 14.17 -15.45 -10.01
CA LYS A 394 15.18 -14.39 -10.24
C LYS A 394 15.00 -13.19 -9.30
N SER A 395 13.90 -13.14 -8.55
CA SER A 395 13.51 -12.04 -7.67
C SER A 395 12.86 -12.60 -6.40
N PRO A 396 13.66 -13.13 -5.44
CA PRO A 396 13.12 -13.75 -4.24
C PRO A 396 12.40 -12.74 -3.34
N ARG A 397 11.48 -13.24 -2.50
CA ARG A 397 10.71 -12.42 -1.53
C ARG A 397 11.46 -12.05 -0.26
N VAL A 398 12.62 -12.65 -0.05
CA VAL A 398 13.48 -12.35 1.08
C VAL A 398 14.67 -11.53 0.60
N PRO A 399 15.14 -10.58 1.42
CA PRO A 399 16.40 -9.92 1.14
C PRO A 399 17.50 -10.96 0.88
N ARG A 400 18.30 -10.76 -0.16
CA ARG A 400 19.51 -11.56 -0.35
C ARG A 400 20.47 -11.26 0.80
N THR A 401 21.01 -12.31 1.42
CA THR A 401 22.13 -12.23 2.36
C THR A 401 23.40 -12.64 1.64
N GLU A 402 24.54 -12.09 2.04
CA GLU A 402 25.83 -12.58 1.54
C GLU A 402 26.05 -14.05 1.96
N PRO A 403 26.96 -14.79 1.29
CA PRO A 403 27.20 -16.21 1.56
C PRO A 403 27.56 -16.56 3.01
N ASP A 404 27.99 -15.59 3.82
CA ASP A 404 28.36 -15.76 5.23
C ASP A 404 27.21 -15.47 6.23
N GLY A 405 26.00 -15.18 5.73
CA GLY A 405 24.84 -14.86 6.55
C GLY A 405 24.86 -13.44 7.12
N SER A 406 25.85 -12.62 6.74
CA SER A 406 25.80 -11.18 6.98
C SER A 406 24.86 -10.49 5.98
N LEU A 407 24.21 -9.41 6.43
CA LEU A 407 23.56 -8.49 5.52
C LEU A 407 24.64 -7.89 4.61
N ALA A 408 24.42 -7.92 3.29
CA ALA A 408 25.38 -7.41 2.31
C ALA A 408 25.88 -6.01 2.70
N SER A 409 27.19 -5.90 2.93
CA SER A 409 27.87 -4.71 3.45
C SER A 409 28.11 -3.63 2.41
#